data_AF-A0A438BNK1-F1
#
_entry.id   AF-A0A438BNK1-F1
#
_cell.length_a   1.000
_cell.length_b   1.000
_cell.length_c   1.000
_cell.angle_alpha   90.00
_cell.angle_beta   90.00
_cell.angle_gamma   90.00
#
_symmetry.space_group_name_H-M   'P 1'
#
loop_
_entity.id
_entity.type
_entity.pdbx_description
1 polymer ?
#
loop_
_entity_poly.entity_id
_entity_poly.type
_entity_poly.pdbx_seq_one_letter_code
_entity_poly.pdbx_strand_id
1 'polypeptide(L)'
;MAGRTRGGRSERNEELETVREELREVRRELRETVELMRGQGSRRAGEPSAEAAEHWLRRMRRILVGLDIPKERRVGLAAYMLVDKADFWWESMKRVYDTEVMTWEEFERIFLGKYFGEVAKHAKRMEFEHLIQGTMSVLKYESRFSELSRFALGMISEEEKRLGGSSRG
;
A
#
# COMPACT_ATOMS: atom_id res chain seq x y z
N MET A 1 -6.19 -38.20 41.89
CA MET A 1 -4.96 -37.62 41.30
C MET A 1 -5.35 -36.93 39.99
N ALA A 2 -4.96 -35.67 39.85
CA ALA A 2 -5.10 -34.81 38.67
C ALA A 2 -4.37 -35.42 37.45
N GLY A 3 -4.61 -35.08 36.18
CA GLY A 3 -5.43 -34.06 35.54
C GLY A 3 -5.20 -34.22 34.02
N ARG A 4 -6.22 -33.92 33.22
CA ARG A 4 -6.22 -34.03 31.74
C ARG A 4 -5.26 -33.04 31.10
N THR A 5 -4.50 -33.47 30.08
CA THR A 5 -4.03 -32.60 28.98
C THR A 5 -3.86 -33.41 27.69
N ARG A 6 -4.94 -33.64 26.94
CA ARG A 6 -4.88 -34.15 25.55
C ARG A 6 -5.61 -33.25 24.53
N GLY A 7 -6.33 -32.22 24.99
CA GLY A 7 -7.07 -31.27 24.12
C GLY A 7 -6.19 -30.24 23.40
N GLY A 8 -5.20 -29.67 24.09
CA GLY A 8 -4.46 -28.50 23.57
C GLY A 8 -3.49 -28.73 22.39
N ARG A 9 -3.38 -29.94 21.83
CA ARG A 9 -2.59 -30.17 20.59
C ARG A 9 -3.48 -30.20 19.34
N SER A 10 -4.76 -30.58 19.48
CA SER A 10 -5.73 -30.55 18.37
C SER A 10 -6.18 -29.12 18.11
N GLU A 11 -6.55 -28.40 19.17
CA GLU A 11 -7.01 -27.00 19.12
C GLU A 11 -5.94 -26.09 18.50
N ARG A 12 -4.67 -26.20 18.93
CA ARG A 12 -3.56 -25.45 18.32
C ARG A 12 -3.32 -25.80 16.85
N ASN A 13 -3.62 -27.03 16.43
CA ASN A 13 -3.42 -27.45 15.04
C ASN A 13 -4.59 -26.96 14.15
N GLU A 14 -5.80 -26.88 14.71
CA GLU A 14 -6.97 -26.27 14.08
C GLU A 14 -6.79 -24.76 13.94
N GLU A 15 -6.35 -24.05 14.99
CA GLU A 15 -6.01 -22.63 14.96
C GLU A 15 -4.94 -22.30 13.90
N LEU A 16 -3.90 -23.14 13.80
CA LEU A 16 -2.84 -22.97 12.79
C LEU A 16 -3.35 -23.19 11.37
N GLU A 17 -4.27 -24.13 11.14
CA GLU A 17 -4.88 -24.31 9.82
C GLU A 17 -5.85 -23.18 9.48
N THR A 18 -6.59 -22.65 10.45
CA THR A 18 -7.40 -21.44 10.26
C THR A 18 -6.54 -20.25 9.85
N VAL A 19 -5.45 -19.98 10.57
CA VAL A 19 -4.51 -18.90 10.22
C VAL A 19 -3.86 -19.13 8.85
N ARG A 20 -3.52 -20.38 8.49
CA ARG A 20 -2.99 -20.70 7.15
C ARG A 20 -4.03 -20.45 6.07
N GLU A 21 -5.29 -20.78 6.29
CA GLU A 21 -6.35 -20.60 5.31
C GLU A 21 -6.70 -19.11 5.15
N GLU A 22 -6.77 -18.36 6.24
CA GLU A 22 -6.88 -16.90 6.21
C GLU A 22 -5.70 -16.28 5.46
N LEU A 23 -4.47 -16.74 5.70
CA LEU A 23 -3.29 -16.27 4.99
C LEU A 23 -3.34 -16.66 3.51
N ARG A 24 -3.87 -17.83 3.14
CA ARG A 24 -4.08 -18.23 1.73
C ARG A 24 -5.11 -17.35 1.04
N GLU A 25 -6.21 -17.05 1.71
CA GLU A 25 -7.26 -16.17 1.20
C GLU A 25 -6.75 -14.75 1.04
N VAL A 26 -6.09 -14.20 2.07
CA VAL A 26 -5.40 -12.91 2.01
C VAL A 26 -4.40 -12.89 0.85
N ARG A 27 -3.63 -13.96 0.66
CA ARG A 27 -2.67 -14.09 -0.46
C ARG A 27 -3.35 -14.17 -1.83
N ARG A 28 -4.53 -14.78 -1.92
CA ARG A 28 -5.34 -14.86 -3.15
C ARG A 28 -5.91 -13.48 -3.52
N GLU A 29 -6.56 -12.82 -2.58
CA GLU A 29 -7.13 -11.48 -2.78
C GLU A 29 -6.05 -10.44 -3.11
N LEU A 30 -4.89 -10.57 -2.46
CA LEU A 30 -3.77 -9.69 -2.71
C LEU A 30 -3.16 -9.93 -4.09
N ARG A 31 -3.06 -11.19 -4.52
CA ARG A 31 -2.68 -11.54 -5.90
C ARG A 31 -3.65 -10.93 -6.91
N GLU A 32 -4.95 -11.01 -6.68
CA GLU A 32 -5.95 -10.37 -7.55
C GLU A 32 -5.75 -8.85 -7.62
N THR A 33 -5.42 -8.20 -6.50
CA THR A 33 -5.14 -6.76 -6.46
C THR A 33 -3.84 -6.40 -7.20
N VAL A 34 -2.81 -7.23 -7.11
CA VAL A 34 -1.55 -7.05 -7.86
C VAL A 34 -1.74 -7.35 -9.36
N GLU A 35 -2.58 -8.31 -9.70
CA GLU A 35 -2.98 -8.63 -11.07
C GLU A 35 -3.78 -7.48 -11.72
N LEU A 36 -4.57 -6.73 -10.93
CA LEU A 36 -5.17 -5.47 -11.41
C LEU A 36 -4.09 -4.42 -11.76
N MET A 37 -2.93 -4.44 -11.09
CA MET A 37 -1.77 -3.63 -11.51
C MET A 37 -1.11 -4.18 -12.80
N ARG A 38 -1.36 -5.44 -13.18
CA ARG A 38 -0.89 -6.10 -14.42
C ARG A 38 -1.76 -5.79 -15.64
N GLY A 39 -3.06 -5.54 -15.44
CA GLY A 39 -4.10 -5.55 -16.47
C GLY A 39 -4.48 -4.21 -17.14
N GLN A 40 -3.62 -3.19 -17.18
CA GLN A 40 -3.86 -1.97 -17.98
C GLN A 40 -2.70 -1.67 -18.94
N GLY A 41 -2.48 -2.61 -19.86
CA GLY A 41 -1.62 -2.43 -21.01
C GLY A 41 -2.43 -2.18 -22.28
N SER A 42 -2.34 -0.96 -22.81
CA SER A 42 -2.50 -0.56 -24.23
C SER A 42 -3.78 0.18 -24.65
N ARG A 43 -3.76 1.52 -24.57
CA ARG A 43 -3.47 2.42 -25.72
C ARG A 43 -3.41 3.88 -25.22
N ARG A 44 -2.22 4.50 -25.27
CA ARG A 44 -1.93 5.91 -24.91
C ARG A 44 -2.25 6.32 -23.45
N ALA A 45 -1.83 5.52 -22.47
CA ALA A 45 -1.63 5.92 -21.07
C ALA A 45 -0.93 4.73 -20.40
N GLY A 46 0.35 4.88 -20.07
CA GLY A 46 1.27 3.76 -19.83
C GLY A 46 1.95 3.78 -18.47
N GLU A 47 1.29 4.32 -17.44
CA GLU A 47 1.72 4.17 -16.05
C GLU A 47 0.63 3.41 -15.27
N PRO A 48 1.01 2.49 -14.35
CA PRO A 48 0.04 1.83 -13.49
C PRO A 48 -0.76 2.92 -12.75
N SER A 49 -2.09 2.85 -12.85
CA SER A 49 -2.97 3.86 -12.27
C SER A 49 -2.63 4.03 -10.80
N ALA A 50 -2.32 5.26 -10.44
CA ALA A 50 -1.92 5.67 -9.11
C ALA A 50 -2.96 5.19 -8.07
N GLU A 51 -4.23 5.16 -8.47
CA GLU A 51 -5.36 4.62 -7.71
C GLU A 51 -5.23 3.11 -7.41
N ALA A 52 -4.72 2.30 -8.34
CA ALA A 52 -4.50 0.87 -8.10
C ALA A 52 -3.35 0.63 -7.10
N ALA A 53 -2.28 1.43 -7.18
CA ALA A 53 -1.17 1.37 -6.22
C ALA A 53 -1.62 1.81 -4.81
N GLU A 54 -2.41 2.89 -4.70
CA GLU A 54 -2.99 3.33 -3.43
C GLU A 54 -3.95 2.29 -2.86
N HIS A 55 -4.83 1.73 -3.70
CA HIS A 55 -5.77 0.70 -3.29
C HIS A 55 -5.06 -0.54 -2.74
N TRP A 56 -3.99 -0.99 -3.42
CA TRP A 56 -3.13 -2.07 -2.95
C TRP A 56 -2.50 -1.73 -1.60
N LEU A 57 -1.90 -0.54 -1.46
CA LEU A 57 -1.23 -0.12 -0.23
C LEU A 57 -2.19 -0.04 0.96
N ARG A 58 -3.40 0.47 0.74
CA ARG A 58 -4.46 0.52 1.75
C ARG A 58 -4.88 -0.87 2.20
N ARG A 59 -5.06 -1.80 1.25
CA ARG A 59 -5.42 -3.18 1.58
C ARG A 59 -4.30 -3.85 2.37
N MET A 60 -3.05 -3.67 1.94
CA MET A 60 -1.86 -4.14 2.65
C MET A 60 -1.79 -3.63 4.08
N ARG A 61 -1.95 -2.31 4.28
CA ARG A 61 -1.97 -1.72 5.61
C ARG A 61 -3.04 -2.35 6.51
N ARG A 62 -4.24 -2.57 5.97
CA ARG A 62 -5.35 -3.20 6.71
C ARG A 62 -5.01 -4.64 7.12
N ILE A 63 -4.39 -5.42 6.23
CA ILE A 63 -3.96 -6.79 6.53
C ILE A 63 -2.88 -6.79 7.62
N LEU A 64 -1.85 -5.96 7.46
CA LEU A 64 -0.72 -5.90 8.39
C LEU A 64 -1.14 -5.49 9.80
N VAL A 65 -2.10 -4.56 9.91
CA VAL A 65 -2.69 -4.15 11.19
C VAL A 65 -3.65 -5.23 11.71
N GLY A 66 -4.50 -5.78 10.86
CA GLY A 66 -5.50 -6.80 11.26
C GLY A 66 -4.87 -8.10 11.76
N LEU A 67 -3.70 -8.46 11.24
CA LEU A 67 -2.92 -9.63 11.66
C LEU A 67 -1.88 -9.32 12.75
N ASP A 68 -1.91 -8.11 13.33
CA ASP A 68 -0.96 -7.63 14.35
C ASP A 68 0.52 -7.87 13.99
N ILE A 69 0.86 -7.61 12.72
CA ILE A 69 2.22 -7.81 12.23
C ILE A 69 3.14 -6.71 12.82
N PRO A 70 4.25 -7.11 13.48
CA PRO A 70 5.25 -6.18 14.00
C PRO A 70 5.80 -5.28 12.90
N LYS A 71 6.06 -4.00 13.22
CA LYS A 71 6.46 -2.98 12.23
C LYS A 71 7.68 -3.41 11.43
N GLU A 72 8.62 -4.08 12.07
CA GLU A 72 9.90 -4.55 11.54
C GLU A 72 9.71 -5.62 10.46
N ARG A 73 8.57 -6.32 10.44
CA ARG A 73 8.27 -7.37 9.44
C ARG A 73 7.41 -6.89 8.29
N ARG A 74 6.84 -5.68 8.37
CA ARG A 74 5.83 -5.20 7.41
C ARG A 74 6.41 -4.99 6.02
N VAL A 75 7.58 -4.38 5.93
CA VAL A 75 8.26 -4.11 4.65
C VAL A 75 8.62 -5.42 3.95
N GLY A 76 9.22 -6.37 4.67
CA GLY A 76 9.57 -7.68 4.13
C GLY A 76 8.35 -8.46 3.61
N LEU A 77 7.23 -8.42 4.33
CA LEU A 77 5.99 -9.06 3.88
C LEU A 77 5.38 -8.36 2.67
N ALA A 78 5.35 -7.03 2.64
CA ALA A 78 4.82 -6.30 1.49
C ALA A 78 5.67 -6.50 0.24
N ALA A 79 7.00 -6.49 0.39
CA ALA A 79 7.95 -6.82 -0.66
C ALA A 79 7.70 -8.23 -1.24
N TYR A 80 7.53 -9.23 -0.37
CA TYR A 80 7.23 -10.61 -0.78
C TYR A 80 5.91 -10.73 -1.56
N MET A 81 4.98 -9.81 -1.35
CA MET A 81 3.68 -9.80 -2.03
C MET A 81 3.68 -9.06 -3.36
N LEU A 82 4.78 -8.38 -3.71
CA LEU A 82 4.97 -7.83 -5.05
C LEU A 82 5.25 -8.97 -6.03
N VAL A 83 4.74 -8.85 -7.26
CA VAL A 83 5.03 -9.82 -8.33
C VAL A 83 5.38 -9.11 -9.64
N ASP A 84 5.96 -9.86 -10.57
CA ASP A 84 6.32 -9.42 -11.92
C ASP A 84 7.12 -8.11 -11.91
N LYS A 85 6.65 -7.08 -12.63
CA LYS A 85 7.35 -5.80 -12.78
C LYS A 85 7.54 -5.04 -11.46
N ALA A 86 6.63 -5.22 -10.50
CA ALA A 86 6.73 -4.58 -9.19
C ALA A 86 7.84 -5.23 -8.35
N ASP A 87 7.97 -6.56 -8.43
CA ASP A 87 9.03 -7.32 -7.78
C ASP A 87 10.41 -6.95 -8.36
N PHE A 88 10.56 -6.96 -9.70
CA PHE A 88 11.81 -6.54 -10.35
C PHE A 88 12.23 -5.10 -9.99
N TRP A 89 11.26 -4.18 -9.93
CA TRP A 89 11.52 -2.82 -9.48
C TRP A 89 11.96 -2.79 -8.01
N TRP A 90 11.28 -3.53 -7.13
CA TRP A 90 11.62 -3.58 -5.71
C TRP A 90 13.01 -4.17 -5.45
N GLU A 91 13.38 -5.23 -6.16
CA GLU A 91 14.74 -5.81 -6.13
C GLU A 91 15.81 -4.81 -6.58
N SER A 92 15.49 -3.91 -7.51
CA SER A 92 16.40 -2.83 -7.88
C SER A 92 16.56 -1.79 -6.77
N MET A 93 15.52 -1.58 -5.98
CA MET A 93 15.48 -0.60 -4.88
C MET A 93 16.28 -1.07 -3.66
N LYS A 94 16.37 -2.38 -3.43
CA LYS A 94 17.26 -2.98 -2.41
C LYS A 94 18.75 -2.65 -2.61
N ARG A 95 19.15 -2.21 -3.81
CA ARG A 95 20.53 -1.76 -4.09
C ARG A 95 20.79 -0.33 -3.65
N VAL A 96 19.73 0.46 -3.47
CA VAL A 96 19.78 1.89 -3.18
C VAL A 96 19.40 2.15 -1.72
N TYR A 97 18.49 1.36 -1.17
CA TYR A 97 17.98 1.50 0.18
C TYR A 97 18.33 0.28 1.03
N ASP A 98 18.65 0.51 2.29
CA ASP A 98 18.71 -0.54 3.29
C ASP A 98 17.29 -0.94 3.70
N THR A 99 16.77 -1.98 3.06
CA THR A 99 15.40 -2.45 3.31
C THR A 99 15.23 -3.19 4.63
N GLU A 100 16.32 -3.57 5.32
CA GLU A 100 16.24 -4.29 6.59
C GLU A 100 15.86 -3.36 7.75
N VAL A 101 16.29 -2.11 7.70
CA VAL A 101 15.97 -1.06 8.69
C VAL A 101 14.86 -0.12 8.21
N MET A 102 14.35 -0.32 7.00
CA MET A 102 13.33 0.54 6.40
C MET A 102 12.03 0.48 7.19
N THR A 103 11.49 1.66 7.51
CA THR A 103 10.18 1.78 8.14
C THR A 103 9.04 1.55 7.15
N TRP A 104 7.87 1.17 7.66
CA TRP A 104 6.68 1.01 6.82
C TRP A 104 6.33 2.31 6.08
N GLU A 105 6.46 3.44 6.75
CA GLU A 105 6.18 4.77 6.22
C GLU A 105 7.14 5.14 5.06
N GLU A 106 8.41 4.73 5.13
CA GLU A 106 9.37 4.91 4.04
C GLU A 106 9.06 4.01 2.84
N PHE A 107 8.67 2.76 3.10
CA PHE A 107 8.20 1.85 2.04
C PHE A 107 7.01 2.45 1.30
N GLU A 108 5.99 2.92 2.03
CA GLU A 108 4.79 3.54 1.43
C GLU A 108 5.17 4.73 0.54
N ARG A 109 6.09 5.58 1.00
CA ARG A 109 6.57 6.74 0.24
C ARG A 109 7.29 6.34 -1.04
N ILE A 110 8.22 5.39 -0.96
CA ILE A 110 8.99 4.91 -2.13
C ILE A 110 8.07 4.21 -3.13
N PHE A 111 7.15 3.38 -2.62
CA PHE A 111 6.16 2.66 -3.41
C PHE A 111 5.23 3.62 -4.15
N LEU A 112 4.60 4.55 -3.43
CA LEU A 112 3.74 5.55 -4.06
C LEU A 112 4.54 6.43 -5.02
N GLY A 113 5.76 6.86 -4.68
CA GLY A 113 6.60 7.65 -5.58
C GLY A 113 6.90 6.97 -6.94
N LYS A 114 6.94 5.63 -7.00
CA LYS A 114 7.13 4.90 -8.25
C LYS A 114 5.92 4.91 -9.18
N TYR A 115 4.71 4.90 -8.61
CA TYR A 115 3.46 4.81 -9.35
C TYR A 115 2.74 6.17 -9.48
N PHE A 116 3.03 7.09 -8.56
CA PHE A 116 2.68 8.50 -8.60
C PHE A 116 3.91 9.29 -9.07
N GLY A 117 4.15 9.31 -10.38
CA GLY A 117 5.10 10.24 -10.96
C GLY A 117 4.69 11.69 -10.67
N GLU A 118 5.63 12.63 -10.75
CA GLU A 118 5.37 14.07 -10.48
C GLU A 118 4.23 14.63 -11.35
N VAL A 119 4.07 14.13 -12.58
CA VAL A 119 2.96 14.50 -13.46
C VAL A 119 1.61 14.03 -12.93
N ALA A 120 1.52 12.81 -12.40
CA ALA A 120 0.30 12.27 -11.78
C ALA A 120 -0.01 12.98 -10.46
N LYS A 121 1.01 13.29 -9.63
CA LYS A 121 0.87 14.10 -8.43
C LYS A 121 0.33 15.50 -8.76
N HIS A 122 0.89 16.15 -9.78
CA HIS A 122 0.43 17.47 -10.24
C HIS A 122 -1.00 17.41 -10.79
N ALA A 123 -1.34 16.40 -11.60
CA ALA A 123 -2.69 16.22 -12.11
C ALA A 123 -3.72 16.02 -10.99
N LYS A 124 -3.41 15.21 -9.96
CA LYS A 124 -4.28 15.00 -8.81
C LYS A 124 -4.42 16.24 -7.92
N ARG A 125 -3.34 17.00 -7.73
CA ARG A 125 -3.39 18.30 -7.04
C ARG A 125 -4.31 19.27 -7.78
N MET A 126 -4.16 19.37 -9.10
CA MET A 126 -5.03 20.19 -9.94
C MET A 126 -6.49 19.71 -9.86
N GLU A 127 -6.75 18.39 -9.90
CA GLU A 127 -8.10 17.83 -9.75
C GLU A 127 -8.72 18.21 -8.40
N PHE A 128 -7.93 18.21 -7.32
CA PHE A 128 -8.37 18.63 -5.99
C PHE A 128 -8.63 20.14 -5.90
N GLU A 129 -7.71 20.97 -6.38
CA GLU A 129 -7.84 22.44 -6.37
C GLU A 129 -9.05 22.92 -7.16
N HIS A 130 -9.39 22.23 -8.25
CA HIS A 130 -10.54 22.53 -9.10
C HIS A 130 -11.80 21.74 -8.71
N LEU A 131 -11.78 20.98 -7.60
CA LEU A 131 -12.93 20.21 -7.15
C LEU A 131 -14.00 21.14 -6.57
N ILE A 132 -14.95 21.53 -7.42
CA ILE A 132 -16.18 22.20 -7.03
C ILE A 132 -17.35 21.21 -7.06
N GLN A 133 -18.34 21.39 -6.17
CA GLN A 133 -19.51 20.52 -6.13
C GLN A 133 -20.29 20.55 -7.46
N GLY A 134 -20.46 21.73 -8.06
CA GLY A 134 -21.19 21.89 -9.32
C GLY A 134 -22.58 21.26 -9.27
N THR A 135 -22.88 20.37 -10.21
CA THR A 135 -24.13 19.61 -10.30
C THR A 135 -24.10 18.28 -9.54
N MET A 136 -23.00 17.97 -8.84
CA MET A 136 -22.87 16.73 -8.06
C MET A 136 -23.74 16.78 -6.81
N SER A 137 -24.29 15.62 -6.45
CA SER A 137 -24.87 15.46 -5.12
C SER A 137 -23.80 15.63 -4.04
N VAL A 138 -24.21 16.11 -2.87
CA VAL A 138 -23.32 16.33 -1.71
C VAL A 138 -22.52 15.06 -1.40
N LEU A 139 -23.18 13.90 -1.38
CA LEU A 139 -22.54 12.58 -1.16
C LEU A 139 -21.44 12.26 -2.19
N LYS A 140 -21.69 12.56 -3.47
CA LYS A 140 -20.72 12.29 -4.54
C LYS A 140 -19.53 13.25 -4.46
N TYR A 141 -19.79 14.50 -4.10
CA TYR A 141 -18.75 15.50 -3.86
C TYR A 141 -17.88 15.12 -2.66
N GLU A 142 -18.49 14.75 -1.53
CA GLU A 142 -17.79 14.32 -0.32
C GLU A 142 -16.90 13.10 -0.55
N SER A 143 -17.39 12.13 -1.33
CA SER A 143 -16.59 10.96 -1.74
C SER A 143 -15.37 11.37 -2.56
N ARG A 144 -15.53 12.22 -3.58
CA ARG A 144 -14.43 12.74 -4.41
C ARG A 144 -13.45 13.60 -3.62
N PHE A 145 -13.95 14.43 -2.71
CA PHE A 145 -13.13 15.24 -1.81
C PHE A 145 -12.30 14.36 -0.89
N SER A 146 -12.90 13.33 -0.30
CA SER A 146 -12.23 12.36 0.56
C SER A 146 -11.17 11.54 -0.18
N GLU A 147 -11.43 11.18 -1.44
CA GLU A 147 -10.46 10.50 -2.31
C GLU A 147 -9.25 11.41 -2.61
N LEU A 148 -9.51 12.63 -3.08
CA LEU A 148 -8.45 13.54 -3.52
C LEU A 148 -7.63 14.13 -2.37
N SER A 149 -8.24 14.38 -1.21
CA SER A 149 -7.54 14.87 -0.01
C SER A 149 -6.51 13.87 0.55
N ARG A 150 -6.71 12.56 0.33
CA ARG A 150 -5.75 11.53 0.73
C ARG A 150 -4.44 11.62 -0.04
N PHE A 151 -4.51 11.96 -1.33
CA PHE A 151 -3.31 12.24 -2.11
C PHE A 151 -2.59 13.50 -1.62
N ALA A 152 -3.32 14.53 -1.21
CA ALA A 152 -2.73 15.76 -0.68
C ALA A 152 -1.95 15.53 0.62
N LEU A 153 -2.49 14.74 1.57
CA LEU A 153 -1.81 14.44 2.84
C LEU A 153 -0.56 13.57 2.66
N GLY A 154 -0.54 12.66 1.68
CA GLY A 154 0.66 11.91 1.31
C GLY A 154 1.76 12.79 0.70
N MET A 155 1.39 13.91 0.07
CA MET A 155 2.32 14.84 -0.61
C MET A 155 2.92 15.89 0.33
N ILE A 156 2.18 16.39 1.34
CA ILE A 156 2.69 17.40 2.29
C ILE A 156 3.93 16.90 3.04
N SER A 157 4.00 15.60 3.34
CA SER A 157 5.18 14.96 3.94
C SER A 157 6.45 15.01 3.06
N GLU A 158 6.31 15.07 1.73
CA GLU A 158 7.46 15.20 0.82
C GLU A 158 7.91 16.66 0.65
N GLU A 159 6.97 17.61 0.64
CA GLU A 159 7.26 19.04 0.49
C GLU A 159 7.97 19.60 1.73
N GLU A 160 7.56 19.19 2.93
CA GLU A 160 8.23 19.56 4.19
C GLU A 160 9.66 19.00 4.29
N LYS A 161 9.91 17.77 3.81
CA LYS A 161 11.27 17.18 3.80
C LYS A 161 12.18 17.84 2.77
N ARG A 162 11.66 18.29 1.62
CA ARG A 162 12.44 19.04 0.62
C ARG A 162 12.80 20.43 1.11
N LEU A 163 11.87 21.12 1.75
CA LEU A 163 12.09 22.49 2.26
C LEU A 163 12.94 22.50 3.54
N GLY A 164 12.91 21.43 4.35
CA GLY A 164 13.82 21.25 5.48
C GLY A 164 15.28 20.94 5.11
N GLY A 165 15.54 20.49 3.88
CA GLY A 165 16.89 20.21 3.36
C GLY A 165 17.57 21.39 2.68
N SER A 166 16.89 22.52 2.48
CA SER A 166 17.41 23.69 1.75
C SER A 166 17.81 24.87 2.66
N SER A 167 18.03 24.61 3.96
CA SER A 167 18.64 25.59 4.87
C SER A 167 19.72 24.92 5.72
N ARG A 168 20.82 24.57 5.06
CA ARG A 168 22.17 24.38 5.65
C ARG A 168 23.16 24.09 4.53
N GLY A 169 23.82 25.15 4.07
CA GLY A 169 24.84 25.17 3.03
C GLY A 169 25.09 26.59 2.59
#